data_AF-A0A6B3I762-F1
#
_entry.id   AF-A0A6B3I762-F1
#
_cell.length_a   1.000
_cell.length_b   1.000
_cell.length_c   1.000
_cell.angle_alpha   90.00
_cell.angle_beta   90.00
_cell.angle_gamma   90.00
#
_symmetry.space_group_name_H-M   'P 1'
#
loop_
_entity.id
_entity.type
_entity.pdbx_description
1 polymer ?
#
loop_
_entity_poly.entity_id
_entity_poly.type
_entity_poly.pdbx_seq_one_letter_code
_entity_poly.pdbx_strand_id
1 'polypeptide(L)' 'GVLGDRPHQLERTRDDVHVTAEELVAVRRTAGRPTPAGVRDNIAVTLRYYDAWLGGRGAVALNGLMEDAA' A
#
# COMPACT_ATOMS: atom_id res chain seq x y z
N GLY A 1 21.42 -0.66 11.68
CA GLY A 1 20.16 -0.13 11.11
C GLY A 1 19.92 1.28 11.61
N VAL A 2 18.99 2.03 11.00
CA VAL A 2 18.70 3.45 11.32
C VAL A 2 18.34 3.69 12.81
N LEU A 3 17.97 2.64 13.54
CA LEU A 3 17.61 2.69 14.95
C LEU A 3 18.80 2.64 15.93
N GLY A 4 19.95 2.09 15.53
CA GLY A 4 21.03 1.78 16.47
C GLY A 4 20.53 0.87 17.61
N ASP A 5 20.82 1.25 18.85
CA ASP A 5 20.39 0.52 20.06
C ASP A 5 18.99 0.92 20.57
N ARG A 6 18.33 1.89 19.92
CA ARG A 6 17.02 2.39 20.37
C ARG A 6 15.88 1.47 19.91
N PRO A 7 14.81 1.32 20.72
CA PRO A 7 13.65 0.51 20.35
C PRO A 7 12.72 1.20 19.33
N HIS A 8 12.83 2.53 19.15
CA HIS A 8 11.97 3.33 18.26
C HIS A 8 12.61 4.67 17.88
N GLN A 9 11.90 5.49 17.10
CA GLN A 9 12.30 6.86 16.70
C GLN A 9 11.31 7.95 17.14
N LEU A 10 10.61 7.78 18.26
CA LEU A 10 9.62 8.76 18.73
C LEU A 10 10.17 10.18 18.89
N GLU A 11 11.49 10.33 19.07
CA GLU A 11 12.15 11.64 19.19
C GLU A 11 12.28 12.37 17.84
N ARG A 12 12.01 11.71 16.71
CA ARG A 12 12.08 12.30 15.37
C ARG A 12 10.73 12.92 15.00
N THR A 13 10.50 14.14 15.47
CA THR A 13 9.23 14.88 15.32
C THR A 13 8.92 15.42 13.92
N ARG A 14 9.94 15.55 13.05
CA ARG A 14 9.81 16.08 11.67
C ARG A 14 9.26 17.51 11.60
N ASP A 15 9.66 18.38 12.54
CA ASP A 15 9.28 19.82 12.54
C ASP A 15 9.76 20.57 11.28
N ASP A 16 10.66 19.97 10.50
CA ASP A 16 11.11 20.44 9.19
C ASP A 16 10.11 20.21 8.05
N VAL A 17 9.01 19.48 8.30
CA VAL A 17 8.01 19.14 7.29
C VAL A 17 6.74 19.96 7.50
N HIS A 18 6.35 20.73 6.48
CA HIS A 18 5.10 21.46 6.45
C HIS A 18 4.27 20.99 5.26
N VAL A 19 3.07 20.45 5.52
CA VAL A 19 2.17 19.90 4.50
C VAL A 19 0.84 20.65 4.54
N THR A 20 0.36 21.06 3.37
CA THR A 20 -0.93 21.73 3.18
C THR A 20 -2.03 20.73 2.82
N ALA A 21 -3.30 21.12 3.02
CA ALA A 21 -4.44 20.29 2.62
C ALA A 21 -4.47 20.02 1.10
N GLU A 22 -4.04 21.00 0.28
CA GLU A 22 -3.94 20.83 -1.18
C GLU A 22 -2.94 19.74 -1.55
N GLU A 23 -1.78 19.71 -0.88
CA GLU A 23 -0.74 18.71 -1.14
C GLU A 23 -1.20 17.29 -0.80
N LEU A 24 -2.01 17.11 0.26
CA LEU A 24 -2.57 15.80 0.62
C LEU A 24 -3.51 15.23 -0.46
N VAL A 25 -4.18 16.08 -1.23
CA VAL A 25 -5.15 15.67 -2.27
C VAL A 25 -4.60 15.81 -3.69
N ALA A 26 -3.32 16.14 -3.84
CA ALA A 26 -2.67 16.36 -5.13
C ALA A 26 -2.35 15.05 -5.87
N VAL A 27 -3.32 14.13 -6.00
CA VAL A 27 -3.18 12.79 -6.62
C VAL A 27 -2.51 12.85 -7.99
N ARG A 28 -2.81 13.89 -8.79
CA ARG A 28 -2.22 14.07 -10.13
C ARG A 28 -0.71 14.30 -10.10
N ARG A 29 -0.13 14.74 -8.97
CA ARG A 29 1.32 14.94 -8.82
C ARG A 29 2.07 13.62 -8.64
N THR A 30 1.39 12.53 -8.26
CA THR A 30 2.03 11.24 -7.91
C THR A 30 1.50 10.07 -8.74
N ALA A 31 0.34 10.18 -9.38
CA ALA A 31 -0.28 9.08 -10.12
C ALA A 31 0.28 8.93 -11.55
N GLY A 32 0.71 7.72 -11.89
CA GLY A 32 0.92 7.29 -13.27
C GLY A 32 -0.40 7.05 -14.01
N ARG A 33 -0.37 7.01 -15.35
CA ARG A 33 -1.56 6.64 -16.13
C ARG A 33 -1.88 5.15 -15.93
N PRO A 34 -3.18 4.76 -15.84
CA PRO A 34 -3.56 3.36 -15.89
C PRO A 34 -3.02 2.69 -17.15
N THR A 35 -2.52 1.47 -17.02
CA THR A 35 -2.05 0.66 -18.14
C THR A 35 -2.99 -0.54 -18.33
N PRO A 36 -3.16 -1.05 -19.57
CA PRO A 36 -3.92 -2.27 -19.80
C PRO A 36 -3.40 -3.47 -19.01
N ALA A 37 -2.08 -3.54 -18.77
CA ALA A 37 -1.48 -4.57 -17.92
C ALA A 37 -1.92 -4.41 -16.46
N GLY A 38 -1.77 -3.22 -15.88
CA GLY A 38 -2.14 -2.97 -14.49
C GLY A 38 -3.63 -3.19 -14.21
N VAL A 39 -4.51 -2.89 -15.17
CA VAL A 39 -5.94 -3.21 -15.04
C VAL A 39 -6.18 -4.72 -15.01
N ARG A 40 -5.49 -5.51 -15.85
CA ARG A 40 -5.61 -6.98 -15.85
C ARG A 40 -5.05 -7.58 -14.56
N ASP A 41 -3.94 -7.06 -14.07
CA ASP A 41 -3.31 -7.50 -12.82
C ASP A 41 -4.24 -7.26 -11.63
N ASN A 42 -4.86 -6.07 -11.55
CA ASN A 42 -5.85 -5.75 -10.52
C ASN A 42 -7.02 -6.74 -10.56
N ILE A 43 -7.61 -6.98 -11.73
CA ILE A 43 -8.72 -7.95 -11.88
C ILE A 43 -8.30 -9.35 -11.41
N ALA A 44 -7.09 -9.80 -11.80
CA ALA A 44 -6.59 -11.11 -11.41
C ALA A 44 -6.39 -11.25 -9.90
N VAL A 45 -5.83 -10.22 -9.24
CA VAL A 45 -5.67 -10.17 -7.77
C VAL A 45 -7.04 -10.17 -7.09
N THR A 46 -7.96 -9.30 -7.51
CA THR A 46 -9.32 -9.20 -6.95
C THR A 46 -10.03 -10.55 -6.96
N LEU A 47 -10.08 -11.23 -8.12
CA LEU A 47 -10.81 -12.50 -8.24
C LEU A 47 -10.21 -13.61 -7.37
N ARG A 48 -8.87 -13.73 -7.33
CA ARG A 48 -8.19 -14.75 -6.53
C ARG A 48 -8.31 -14.48 -5.03
N TYR A 49 -8.26 -13.21 -4.63
CA TYR A 49 -8.48 -12.83 -3.25
C TYR A 49 -9.91 -13.16 -2.81
N TYR A 50 -10.93 -12.82 -3.61
CA TYR A 50 -12.32 -13.14 -3.28
C TYR A 50 -12.58 -14.65 -3.20
N ASP A 51 -12.05 -15.45 -4.11
CA ASP A 51 -12.15 -16.92 -4.04
C ASP A 51 -11.60 -17.45 -2.70
N ALA A 52 -10.41 -16.98 -2.31
CA ALA A 52 -9.80 -17.35 -1.04
C ALA A 52 -10.59 -16.88 0.17
N TRP A 53 -11.07 -15.64 0.14
CA TRP A 53 -11.82 -15.02 1.22
C TRP A 53 -13.17 -15.74 1.44
N LEU A 54 -13.89 -16.05 0.35
CA LEU A 54 -15.11 -16.84 0.41
C LEU A 54 -14.85 -18.28 0.91
N GLY A 55 -13.64 -18.80 0.68
CA GLY A 55 -13.15 -20.05 1.26
C GLY A 55 -12.64 -19.94 2.71
N GLY A 56 -12.83 -18.79 3.38
CA GLY A 56 -12.46 -18.57 4.78
C GLY A 56 -11.01 -18.13 5.02
N ARG A 57 -10.27 -17.72 3.98
CA ARG A 57 -8.88 -17.27 4.08
C ARG A 57 -8.75 -15.77 3.77
N GLY A 58 -8.49 -14.97 4.80
CA GLY A 58 -8.31 -13.51 4.66
C GLY A 58 -6.86 -13.04 4.47
N ALA A 59 -5.88 -13.95 4.48
CA ALA A 59 -4.48 -13.66 4.15
C ALA A 59 -4.05 -14.61 3.03
N VAL A 60 -3.66 -14.05 1.88
CA VAL A 60 -3.53 -14.82 0.63
C VAL A 60 -2.22 -14.49 -0.08
N ALA A 61 -1.42 -15.50 -0.38
CA ALA A 61 -0.19 -15.31 -1.16
C ALA A 61 -0.55 -15.15 -2.64
N LEU A 62 -0.43 -13.93 -3.18
CA LEU A 62 -0.68 -13.63 -4.59
C LEU A 62 0.55 -12.97 -5.20
N ASN A 63 1.07 -13.53 -6.30
CA ASN A 63 2.23 -12.99 -7.03
C ASN A 63 3.48 -12.74 -6.14
N GLY A 64 3.68 -13.53 -5.08
CA GLY A 64 4.79 -13.37 -4.15
C GLY A 64 4.58 -12.33 -3.06
N LEU A 65 3.40 -11.70 -3.01
CA LEU A 65 2.97 -10.78 -1.95
C LEU A 65 1.94 -11.45 -1.04
N MET A 66 1.83 -10.95 0.20
CA MET A 66 0.76 -11.32 1.12
C MET A 66 -0.34 -10.27 1.05
N GLU A 67 -1.48 -10.66 0.48
CA GLU A 67 -2.63 -9.79 0.31
C GLU A 67 -3.65 -10.00 1.42
N ASP A 68 -4.30 -8.90 1.82
CA ASP A 68 -5.46 -8.85 2.71
C ASP A 68 -6.59 -8.01 2.06
N ALA A 69 -7.58 -7.61 2.85
CA ALA A 69 -8.79 -6.95 2.34
C ALA A 69 -8.67 -5.42 2.15
N ALA A 70 -7.51 -4.82 2.41
CA ALA A 70 -7.31 -3.36 2.50
C ALA A 70 -7.77 -2.55 1.27
#